data_AF-A0AB74DB65-F1
#
_entry.id   AF-A0AB74DB65-F1
#
_cell.length_a   1.000
_cell.length_b   1.000
_cell.length_c   1.000
_cell.angle_alpha   90.00
_cell.angle_beta   90.00
_cell.angle_gamma   90.00
#
_symmetry.space_group_name_H-M   'P 1'
#
loop_
_entity.id
_entity.type
_entity.pdbx_description
1 polymer ?
#
loop_
_entity_poly.entity_id
_entity_poly.type
_entity_poly.pdbx_seq_one_letter_code
_entity_poly.pdbx_strand_id
1 'polypeptide(L)'
;MSANDPNHPQDPKPAGDAAIRAANLTAQIHHRGVGNPASVLPRSAISNCFPGLEFDFRNLWRRAFEGITLVENNNYVIDAEKGYEHLKTRRLLRFAGLEVGTMVATQGPVRPNADSVPLASAPNPNAVSFMEWSNSIARIVHLQGQAVECEFTAYQNATDEVLVDTHKETLKETLVLRRFFDGDTASFNLQMLAPGELTQGLCAPWQNDYRECACYYWAASRPDFVNVEPGTDGLAHGDMWLSKRRTGTYVPDNRVDSRLWSYDDLFKSWQEDLRFVIRGKDADET
;
A
#
# COMPACT_ATOMS: atom_id res chain seq x y z
N MET A 1 -4.24 -17.53 59.53
CA MET A 1 -3.58 -16.26 59.91
C MET A 1 -4.27 -15.15 59.13
N SER A 2 -4.69 -14.11 59.84
CA SER A 2 -5.64 -13.08 59.39
C SER A 2 -5.03 -12.14 58.34
N ALA A 3 -5.79 -11.77 57.31
CA ALA A 3 -5.37 -10.88 56.21
C ALA A 3 -5.30 -9.37 56.59
N ASN A 4 -5.31 -9.05 57.89
CA ASN A 4 -5.34 -7.68 58.41
C ASN A 4 -4.17 -7.43 59.38
N ASP A 5 -2.94 -7.66 58.92
CA ASP A 5 -1.75 -7.16 59.61
C ASP A 5 -1.37 -5.77 59.05
N PRO A 6 -1.48 -4.69 59.85
CA PRO A 6 -1.14 -3.33 59.42
C PRO A 6 0.37 -3.11 59.18
N ASN A 7 1.22 -4.11 59.47
CA ASN A 7 2.67 -4.06 59.23
C ASN A 7 3.12 -4.95 58.06
N HIS A 8 2.21 -5.42 57.21
CA HIS A 8 2.62 -6.09 55.98
C HIS A 8 3.35 -5.09 55.07
N PRO A 9 4.60 -5.34 54.64
CA PRO A 9 5.27 -4.49 53.66
C PRO A 9 4.37 -4.45 52.42
N GLN A 10 3.90 -3.26 52.05
CA GLN A 10 3.27 -3.06 50.76
C GLN A 10 4.37 -3.17 49.72
N ASP A 11 4.23 -4.12 48.79
CA ASP A 11 5.07 -4.14 47.61
C ASP A 11 5.01 -2.75 46.96
N PRO A 12 6.15 -2.16 46.58
CA PRO A 12 6.15 -0.86 45.92
C PRO A 12 5.26 -0.98 44.67
N LYS A 13 4.23 -0.12 44.60
CA LYS A 13 3.43 0.03 43.38
C LYS A 13 4.43 0.19 42.22
N PRO A 14 4.37 -0.65 41.18
CA PRO A 14 5.23 -0.45 40.02
C PRO A 14 5.01 0.99 39.57
N ALA A 15 6.10 1.77 39.55
CA ALA A 15 6.08 3.10 38.97
C ALA A 15 5.45 2.94 37.60
N GLY A 16 4.29 3.58 37.38
CA GLY A 16 3.58 3.46 36.12
C GLY A 16 4.59 3.72 35.01
N ASP A 17 4.72 2.75 34.09
CA ASP A 17 5.54 2.87 32.89
C ASP A 17 5.09 4.14 32.16
N ALA A 18 5.71 5.27 32.50
CA ALA A 18 5.63 6.49 31.73
C ALA A 18 6.50 6.24 30.50
N ALA A 19 5.99 5.38 29.60
CA ALA A 19 6.59 5.10 28.32
C ALA A 19 6.88 6.46 27.68
N ILE A 20 8.16 6.73 27.40
CA ILE A 20 8.58 7.95 26.73
C ILE A 20 7.92 7.94 25.36
N ARG A 21 6.88 8.77 25.18
CA ARG A 21 6.17 8.93 23.90
C ARG A 21 6.75 10.12 23.17
N ALA A 22 7.12 9.93 21.91
CA ALA A 22 7.48 11.05 21.05
C ALA A 22 6.23 11.88 20.74
N ALA A 23 6.24 13.16 21.11
CA ALA A 23 5.14 14.07 20.82
C ALA A 23 5.09 14.51 19.35
N ASN A 24 6.18 14.34 18.58
CA ASN A 24 6.16 14.67 17.14
C ASN A 24 5.80 13.44 16.30
N LEU A 25 4.88 13.65 15.36
CA LEU A 25 4.38 12.63 14.45
C LEU A 25 5.51 11.95 13.66
N THR A 26 6.50 12.72 13.22
CA THR A 26 7.66 12.20 12.47
C THR A 26 8.42 11.13 13.26
N ALA A 27 8.71 11.35 14.55
CA ALA A 27 9.43 10.33 15.32
C ALA A 27 8.54 9.15 15.69
N GLN A 28 7.21 9.34 15.80
CA GLN A 28 6.27 8.23 15.96
C GLN A 28 6.27 7.33 14.71
N ILE A 29 6.12 7.91 13.51
CA ILE A 29 6.10 7.18 12.24
C ILE A 29 7.43 6.47 11.95
N HIS A 30 8.55 7.11 12.30
CA HIS A 30 9.88 6.53 12.10
C HIS A 30 10.38 5.69 13.29
N HIS A 31 9.57 5.53 14.33
CA HIS A 31 9.95 4.67 15.45
C HIS A 31 10.04 3.22 14.96
N ARG A 32 11.24 2.66 15.07
CA ARG A 32 11.49 1.24 14.85
C ARG A 32 11.65 0.57 16.21
N GLY A 33 10.78 -0.39 16.51
CA GLY A 33 10.91 -1.21 17.72
C GLY A 33 12.28 -1.89 17.79
N VAL A 34 12.83 -2.01 19.00
CA VAL A 34 14.11 -2.67 19.24
C VAL A 34 14.04 -4.12 18.75
N GLY A 35 15.07 -4.57 18.03
CA GLY A 35 15.14 -5.93 17.48
C GLY A 35 14.53 -6.10 16.09
N ASN A 36 13.65 -5.19 15.64
CA ASN A 36 13.05 -5.31 14.31
C ASN A 36 14.03 -4.88 13.19
N PRO A 37 14.05 -5.54 12.02
CA PRO A 37 14.88 -5.12 10.89
C PRO A 37 14.42 -3.78 10.31
N ALA A 38 15.26 -3.10 9.52
CA ALA A 38 14.91 -1.81 8.91
C ALA A 38 13.71 -1.91 7.95
N SER A 39 13.47 -3.11 7.40
CA SER A 39 12.39 -3.44 6.47
C SER A 39 10.99 -3.41 7.08
N VAL A 40 10.85 -3.37 8.41
CA VAL A 40 9.51 -3.34 9.05
C VAL A 40 8.83 -1.97 8.98
N LEU A 41 9.56 -0.93 8.58
CA LEU A 41 9.01 0.42 8.52
C LEU A 41 8.17 0.60 7.25
N PRO A 42 7.06 1.37 7.28
CA PRO A 42 6.28 1.65 6.08
C PRO A 42 7.10 2.25 4.92
N ARG A 43 8.20 2.94 5.22
CA ARG A 43 9.13 3.49 4.21
C ARG A 43 9.83 2.44 3.35
N SER A 44 9.90 1.19 3.81
CA SER A 44 10.43 0.06 3.05
C SER A 44 9.35 -0.76 2.37
N ALA A 45 8.07 -0.43 2.59
CA ALA A 45 6.99 -0.99 1.81
C ALA A 45 7.02 -0.38 0.40
N ILE A 46 6.98 -1.24 -0.61
CA ILE A 46 6.77 -0.81 -1.99
C ILE A 46 5.25 -0.73 -2.18
N SER A 47 4.69 0.45 -1.89
CA SER A 47 3.29 0.78 -2.16
C SER A 47 3.16 1.11 -3.65
N ASN A 48 2.64 0.19 -4.45
CA ASN A 48 2.39 0.39 -5.89
C ASN A 48 0.89 0.23 -6.20
N CYS A 49 0.54 0.18 -7.50
CA CYS A 49 -0.86 0.02 -7.95
C CYS A 49 -1.51 -1.32 -7.55
N PHE A 50 -0.73 -2.27 -7.04
CA PHE A 50 -1.20 -3.53 -6.47
C PHE A 50 -1.17 -3.44 -4.95
N PRO A 51 -2.14 -4.06 -4.24
CA PRO A 51 -2.08 -4.09 -2.80
C PRO A 51 -0.79 -4.79 -2.34
N GLY A 52 -0.17 -4.32 -1.26
CA GLY A 52 0.93 -5.06 -0.64
C GLY A 52 0.43 -6.38 -0.07
N LEU A 53 1.33 -7.33 0.19
CA LEU A 53 0.95 -8.59 0.83
C LEU A 53 0.41 -8.38 2.26
N GLU A 54 0.76 -7.24 2.88
CA GLU A 54 0.44 -6.91 4.25
C GLU A 54 -0.73 -5.94 4.38
N PHE A 55 -0.80 -4.94 3.49
CA PHE A 55 -1.79 -3.87 3.53
C PHE A 55 -2.13 -3.33 2.13
N ASP A 56 -3.40 -3.03 1.91
CA ASP A 56 -3.92 -2.28 0.78
C ASP A 56 -4.07 -0.79 1.12
N PHE A 57 -2.98 -0.05 0.99
CA PHE A 57 -2.95 1.40 1.26
C PHE A 57 -3.80 2.23 0.29
N ARG A 58 -4.27 1.66 -0.83
CA ARG A 58 -5.15 2.38 -1.76
C ARG A 58 -6.47 2.75 -1.07
N ASN A 59 -6.90 1.95 -0.09
CA ASN A 59 -8.08 2.26 0.72
C ASN A 59 -7.93 3.52 1.57
N LEU A 60 -6.71 3.94 1.92
CA LEU A 60 -6.47 5.14 2.70
C LEU A 60 -6.98 6.40 2.01
N TRP A 61 -6.95 6.44 0.68
CA TRP A 61 -7.21 7.67 -0.08
C TRP A 61 -8.68 7.88 -0.44
N ARG A 62 -9.49 6.81 -0.35
CA ARG A 62 -10.88 6.78 -0.81
C ARG A 62 -11.74 7.87 -0.20
N ARG A 63 -11.47 8.25 1.05
CA ARG A 63 -12.21 9.25 1.82
C ARG A 63 -11.37 10.51 2.11
N ALA A 64 -10.33 10.77 1.32
CA ALA A 64 -9.47 11.93 1.54
C ALA A 64 -10.24 13.25 1.53
N PHE A 65 -11.31 13.38 0.76
CA PHE A 65 -12.18 14.56 0.76
C PHE A 65 -13.48 14.25 1.51
N GLU A 66 -13.89 15.16 2.40
CA GLU A 66 -15.14 15.03 3.15
C GLU A 66 -16.35 15.00 2.21
N GLY A 67 -17.36 14.20 2.57
CA GLY A 67 -18.60 14.10 1.81
C GLY A 67 -18.58 13.16 0.60
N ILE A 68 -17.42 12.67 0.15
CA ILE A 68 -17.34 11.74 -0.99
C ILE A 68 -16.49 10.51 -0.70
N THR A 69 -16.76 9.43 -1.43
CA THR A 69 -15.93 8.23 -1.49
C THR A 69 -15.52 7.95 -2.94
N LEU A 70 -14.22 7.88 -3.16
CA LEU A 70 -13.59 7.56 -4.43
C LEU A 70 -13.32 6.06 -4.52
N VAL A 71 -13.18 5.54 -5.76
CA VAL A 71 -12.56 4.22 -5.98
C VAL A 71 -11.11 4.29 -5.52
N GLU A 72 -10.61 3.20 -4.94
CA GLU A 72 -9.25 3.09 -4.41
C GLU A 72 -8.17 3.27 -5.49
N ASN A 73 -8.45 2.88 -6.73
CA ASN A 73 -7.46 2.80 -7.81
C ASN A 73 -7.70 3.80 -8.95
N ASN A 74 -8.67 4.69 -8.83
CA ASN A 74 -8.89 5.76 -9.80
C ASN A 74 -9.58 6.98 -9.15
N ASN A 75 -9.97 7.96 -9.98
CA ASN A 75 -10.55 9.21 -9.56
C ASN A 75 -12.09 9.29 -9.62
N TYR A 76 -12.79 8.16 -9.72
CA TYR A 76 -14.23 8.09 -9.86
C TYR A 76 -14.94 8.12 -8.50
N VAL A 77 -16.00 8.93 -8.37
CA VAL A 77 -16.80 9.04 -7.15
C VAL A 77 -17.85 7.94 -7.12
N ILE A 78 -17.68 6.96 -6.24
CA ILE A 78 -18.60 5.82 -6.05
C ILE A 78 -19.70 6.10 -5.04
N ASP A 79 -19.45 6.98 -4.08
CA ASP A 79 -20.46 7.36 -3.11
C ASP A 79 -20.33 8.80 -2.65
N ALA A 80 -21.42 9.36 -2.15
CA ALA A 80 -21.48 10.73 -1.67
C ALA A 80 -22.51 10.87 -0.55
N GLU A 81 -22.17 11.65 0.46
CA GLU A 81 -23.04 11.99 1.59
C GLU A 81 -24.12 12.99 1.15
N LYS A 82 -25.10 13.22 2.04
CA LYS A 82 -26.18 14.18 1.79
C LYS A 82 -25.62 15.60 1.61
N GLY A 83 -26.00 16.24 0.51
CA GLY A 83 -25.49 17.54 0.06
C GLY A 83 -24.42 17.44 -1.04
N TYR A 84 -23.87 16.24 -1.29
CA TYR A 84 -22.84 15.99 -2.30
C TYR A 84 -23.28 14.99 -3.37
N GLU A 85 -24.56 14.60 -3.41
CA GLU A 85 -25.08 13.57 -4.30
C GLU A 85 -24.86 13.90 -5.78
N HIS A 86 -24.79 15.20 -6.14
CA HIS A 86 -24.52 15.66 -7.50
C HIS A 86 -23.11 15.25 -7.99
N LEU A 87 -22.18 14.97 -7.08
CA LEU A 87 -20.81 14.52 -7.38
C LEU A 87 -20.71 13.02 -7.69
N LYS A 88 -21.69 12.23 -7.25
CA LYS A 88 -21.69 10.78 -7.48
C LYS A 88 -21.63 10.49 -8.98
N THR A 89 -20.85 9.49 -9.37
CA THR A 89 -20.58 9.07 -10.76
C THR A 89 -19.78 10.05 -11.62
N ARG A 90 -19.17 11.07 -11.02
CA ARG A 90 -18.23 11.98 -11.68
C ARG A 90 -16.79 11.56 -11.40
N ARG A 91 -15.84 12.09 -12.16
CA ARG A 91 -14.40 11.93 -11.89
C ARG A 91 -13.81 13.22 -11.33
N LEU A 92 -13.04 13.10 -10.24
CA LEU A 92 -12.22 14.17 -9.67
C LEU A 92 -10.99 14.39 -10.57
N LEU A 93 -10.94 15.51 -11.27
CA LEU A 93 -9.93 15.78 -12.29
C LEU A 93 -8.67 16.44 -11.71
N ARG A 94 -8.86 17.42 -10.83
CA ARG A 94 -7.80 18.17 -10.15
C ARG A 94 -8.34 18.84 -8.89
N PHE A 95 -7.44 19.38 -8.08
CA PHE A 95 -7.80 20.04 -6.82
C PHE A 95 -6.72 21.03 -6.40
N ALA A 96 -7.09 21.93 -5.47
CA ALA A 96 -6.21 22.94 -4.89
C ALA A 96 -5.47 23.80 -5.93
N GLY A 97 -6.11 24.06 -7.08
CA GLY A 97 -5.52 24.85 -8.17
C GLY A 97 -4.30 24.21 -8.83
N LEU A 98 -4.03 22.92 -8.62
CA LEU A 98 -2.91 22.23 -9.26
C LEU A 98 -3.10 22.19 -10.78
N GLU A 99 -2.03 22.50 -11.51
CA GLU A 99 -2.01 22.39 -12.98
C GLU A 99 -2.06 20.93 -13.45
N VAL A 100 -1.46 20.03 -12.66
CA VAL A 100 -1.43 18.59 -12.96
C VAL A 100 -2.68 17.94 -12.39
N GLY A 101 -3.43 17.26 -13.25
CA GLY A 101 -4.58 16.46 -12.85
C GLY A 101 -4.22 15.14 -12.16
N THR A 102 -5.24 14.38 -11.82
CA THR A 102 -5.10 13.03 -11.23
C THR A 102 -4.79 11.95 -12.28
N MET A 103 -4.86 12.28 -13.56
CA MET A 103 -4.66 11.36 -14.69
C MET A 103 -3.56 11.90 -15.61
N VAL A 104 -2.83 11.00 -16.27
CA VAL A 104 -1.76 11.32 -17.23
C VAL A 104 -1.94 10.57 -18.55
N ALA A 105 -1.54 11.22 -19.64
CA ALA A 105 -1.47 10.57 -20.94
C ALA A 105 -0.39 9.48 -20.90
N THR A 106 -0.73 8.30 -21.38
CA THR A 106 0.14 7.12 -21.35
C THR A 106 0.63 6.83 -22.76
N GLN A 107 1.94 6.87 -22.94
CA GLN A 107 2.59 6.59 -24.21
C GLN A 107 3.78 5.66 -24.00
N GLY A 108 4.08 4.87 -25.01
CA GLY A 108 5.26 4.02 -25.01
C GLY A 108 5.34 3.14 -26.25
N PRO A 109 6.46 2.43 -26.42
CA PRO A 109 6.63 1.47 -27.49
C PRO A 109 5.80 0.20 -27.20
N VAL A 110 5.04 -0.26 -28.19
CA VAL A 110 4.28 -1.53 -28.09
C VAL A 110 5.12 -2.76 -28.48
N ARG A 111 6.32 -2.53 -29.01
CA ARG A 111 7.31 -3.55 -29.39
C ARG A 111 8.73 -3.05 -29.10
N PRO A 112 9.71 -3.93 -28.86
CA PRO A 112 11.11 -3.52 -28.71
C PRO A 112 11.59 -2.68 -29.89
N ASN A 113 12.29 -1.58 -29.61
CA ASN A 113 12.84 -0.63 -30.60
C ASN A 113 11.81 0.07 -31.51
N ALA A 114 10.52 0.07 -31.16
CA ALA A 114 9.50 0.83 -31.88
C ALA A 114 9.39 2.27 -31.34
N ASP A 115 8.73 3.13 -32.11
CA ASP A 115 8.40 4.49 -31.68
C ASP A 115 7.37 4.49 -30.53
N SER A 116 7.38 5.56 -29.74
CA SER A 116 6.39 5.80 -28.70
C SER A 116 5.04 6.15 -29.31
N VAL A 117 4.00 5.43 -28.93
CA VAL A 117 2.61 5.66 -29.36
C VAL A 117 1.69 5.76 -28.15
N PRO A 118 0.49 6.39 -28.28
CA PRO A 118 -0.53 6.30 -27.24
C PRO A 118 -0.88 4.84 -26.93
N LEU A 119 -0.83 4.46 -25.65
CA LEU A 119 -1.14 3.11 -25.20
C LEU A 119 -2.65 2.95 -24.96
N ALA A 120 -3.44 3.14 -26.02
CA ALA A 120 -4.90 2.96 -25.98
C ALA A 120 -5.27 1.47 -26.00
N SER A 121 -6.39 1.14 -25.37
CA SER A 121 -7.00 -0.20 -25.42
C SER A 121 -8.52 -0.10 -25.48
N ALA A 122 -9.22 -1.19 -25.79
CA ALA A 122 -10.69 -1.20 -25.77
C ALA A 122 -11.30 -0.70 -24.44
N PRO A 123 -10.79 -1.08 -23.24
CA PRO A 123 -11.29 -0.55 -21.97
C PRO A 123 -10.75 0.85 -21.61
N ASN A 124 -9.69 1.33 -22.28
CA ASN A 124 -9.11 2.67 -22.06
C ASN A 124 -8.79 3.33 -23.41
N PRO A 125 -9.81 3.79 -24.14
CA PRO A 125 -9.63 4.33 -25.50
C PRO A 125 -8.86 5.66 -25.49
N ASN A 126 -8.88 6.37 -24.36
CA ASN A 126 -8.23 7.67 -24.21
C ASN A 126 -6.72 7.56 -23.91
N ALA A 127 -6.18 6.34 -23.72
CA ALA A 127 -4.78 6.07 -23.39
C ALA A 127 -4.30 6.83 -22.15
N VAL A 128 -5.10 6.83 -21.09
CA VAL A 128 -4.86 7.64 -19.89
C VAL A 128 -4.78 6.77 -18.66
N SER A 129 -3.79 7.06 -17.82
CA SER A 129 -3.56 6.29 -16.60
C SER A 129 -3.75 7.19 -15.40
N PHE A 130 -4.33 6.61 -14.35
CA PHE A 130 -4.41 7.26 -13.06
C PHE A 130 -3.01 7.37 -12.44
N MET A 131 -2.66 8.58 -11.98
CA MET A 131 -1.52 8.75 -11.09
C MET A 131 -1.95 8.32 -9.70
N GLU A 132 -1.26 7.33 -9.12
CA GLU A 132 -1.60 6.84 -7.78
C GLU A 132 -1.73 8.00 -6.78
N TRP A 133 -2.75 7.92 -5.91
CA TRP A 133 -3.20 9.00 -5.05
C TRP A 133 -2.09 9.65 -4.23
N SER A 134 -1.10 8.89 -3.74
CA SER A 134 0.02 9.45 -2.98
C SER A 134 0.79 10.51 -3.77
N ASN A 135 0.91 10.38 -5.11
CA ASN A 135 1.57 11.38 -5.95
C ASN A 135 0.81 12.71 -6.00
N SER A 136 -0.52 12.65 -6.00
CA SER A 136 -1.38 13.83 -6.06
C SER A 136 -1.58 14.43 -4.66
N ILE A 137 -1.82 13.60 -3.66
CA ILE A 137 -2.06 14.00 -2.27
C ILE A 137 -0.79 14.54 -1.59
N ALA A 138 0.40 14.02 -1.91
CA ALA A 138 1.66 14.54 -1.35
C ALA A 138 1.84 16.05 -1.61
N ARG A 139 1.27 16.57 -2.70
CA ARG A 139 1.32 18.00 -3.06
C ARG A 139 0.44 18.87 -2.17
N ILE A 140 -0.60 18.30 -1.57
CA ILE A 140 -1.61 19.02 -0.78
C ILE A 140 -1.69 18.55 0.67
N VAL A 141 -0.79 17.66 1.12
CA VAL A 141 -0.80 17.10 2.48
C VAL A 141 -0.73 18.18 3.58
N HIS A 142 -0.18 19.35 3.28
CA HIS A 142 -0.13 20.50 4.19
C HIS A 142 -1.48 21.22 4.35
N LEU A 143 -2.46 20.94 3.49
CA LEU A 143 -3.80 21.51 3.51
C LEU A 143 -4.81 20.65 4.29
N GLN A 144 -4.37 19.63 5.03
CA GLN A 144 -5.27 18.78 5.82
C GLN A 144 -6.07 19.61 6.84
N GLY A 145 -7.37 19.33 6.91
CA GLY A 145 -8.36 20.08 7.67
C GLY A 145 -8.81 21.39 7.03
N GLN A 146 -8.33 21.72 5.83
CA GLN A 146 -8.72 22.93 5.11
C GLN A 146 -9.64 22.62 3.93
N ALA A 147 -10.46 23.60 3.58
CA ALA A 147 -11.28 23.59 2.39
C ALA A 147 -10.41 23.80 1.14
N VAL A 148 -10.56 22.94 0.15
CA VAL A 148 -9.88 23.01 -1.14
C VAL A 148 -10.90 22.97 -2.28
N GLU A 149 -10.64 23.74 -3.34
CA GLU A 149 -11.44 23.64 -4.57
C GLU A 149 -11.07 22.33 -5.28
N CYS A 150 -12.08 21.51 -5.57
CA CYS A 150 -12.00 20.27 -6.32
C CYS A 150 -12.75 20.47 -7.64
N GLU A 151 -12.15 20.02 -8.74
CA GLU A 151 -12.75 20.10 -10.06
C GLU A 151 -13.11 18.71 -10.57
N PHE A 152 -14.34 18.54 -11.02
CA PHE A 152 -14.92 17.29 -11.49
C PHE A 152 -15.31 17.39 -12.96
N THR A 153 -15.54 16.24 -13.59
CA THR A 153 -16.22 16.18 -14.90
C THR A 153 -17.56 16.92 -14.83
N ALA A 154 -17.86 17.75 -15.84
CA ALA A 154 -19.14 18.46 -15.93
C ALA A 154 -20.35 17.53 -16.20
N TYR A 155 -20.11 16.27 -16.58
CA TYR A 155 -21.12 15.23 -16.75
C TYR A 155 -21.00 14.10 -15.71
N GLN A 156 -22.14 13.43 -15.45
CA GLN A 156 -22.28 12.23 -14.62
C GLN A 156 -22.05 10.96 -15.44
N ASN A 157 -21.97 9.80 -14.76
CA ASN A 157 -21.65 8.50 -15.37
C ASN A 157 -20.36 8.55 -16.21
N ALA A 158 -19.33 9.22 -15.67
CA ALA A 158 -18.03 9.35 -16.31
C ALA A 158 -17.24 8.03 -16.22
N THR A 159 -17.71 7.00 -16.92
CA THR A 159 -17.13 5.65 -16.90
C THR A 159 -15.75 5.62 -17.53
N ASP A 160 -15.48 6.45 -18.53
CA ASP A 160 -14.19 6.50 -19.21
C ASP A 160 -13.16 7.30 -18.41
N GLU A 161 -11.92 6.84 -18.37
CA GLU A 161 -10.80 7.63 -17.89
C GLU A 161 -10.60 8.88 -18.78
N VAL A 162 -10.39 10.05 -18.16
CA VAL A 162 -10.26 11.32 -18.89
C VAL A 162 -9.12 12.18 -18.33
N LEU A 163 -8.48 12.96 -19.19
CA LEU A 163 -7.54 14.00 -18.79
C LEU A 163 -8.27 15.28 -18.39
N VAL A 164 -7.59 16.07 -17.56
CA VAL A 164 -7.89 17.49 -17.43
C VAL A 164 -7.70 18.15 -18.79
N ASP A 165 -8.71 18.90 -19.21
CA ASP A 165 -8.68 19.75 -20.40
C ASP A 165 -9.16 21.13 -19.96
N THR A 166 -8.28 22.13 -20.02
CA THR A 166 -8.56 23.49 -19.56
C THR A 166 -9.58 24.23 -20.43
N HIS A 167 -9.92 23.68 -21.60
CA HIS A 167 -10.93 24.22 -22.49
C HIS A 167 -12.31 23.60 -22.29
N LYS A 168 -12.42 22.54 -21.48
CA LYS A 168 -13.69 21.89 -21.17
C LYS A 168 -14.26 22.44 -19.87
N GLU A 169 -15.59 22.52 -19.83
CA GLU A 169 -16.31 22.84 -18.61
C GLU A 169 -16.05 21.78 -17.54
N THR A 170 -15.78 22.24 -16.32
CA THR A 170 -15.65 21.40 -15.13
C THR A 170 -16.66 21.85 -14.08
N LEU A 171 -17.10 20.90 -13.26
CA LEU A 171 -17.90 21.20 -12.07
C LEU A 171 -16.93 21.49 -10.92
N LYS A 172 -17.03 22.65 -10.30
CA LYS A 172 -16.22 23.04 -9.15
C LYS A 172 -17.00 22.86 -7.86
N GLU A 173 -16.39 22.21 -6.88
CA GLU A 173 -16.95 22.05 -5.54
C GLU A 173 -15.84 22.28 -4.50
N THR A 174 -16.15 22.92 -3.38
CA THR A 174 -15.19 23.09 -2.30
C THR A 174 -15.36 21.98 -1.27
N LEU A 175 -14.33 21.16 -1.08
CA LEU A 175 -14.35 20.03 -0.14
C LEU A 175 -13.24 20.18 0.90
N VAL A 176 -13.47 19.71 2.11
CA VAL A 176 -12.44 19.67 3.14
C VAL A 176 -11.54 18.46 2.90
N LEU A 177 -10.22 18.67 2.85
CA LEU A 177 -9.26 17.58 2.88
C LEU A 177 -9.20 17.03 4.31
N ARG A 178 -9.57 15.77 4.52
CA ARG A 178 -9.53 15.13 5.85
C ARG A 178 -8.11 15.04 6.38
N ARG A 179 -8.01 14.99 7.72
CA ARG A 179 -6.76 14.63 8.40
C ARG A 179 -6.55 13.12 8.33
N PHE A 180 -5.36 12.70 7.91
CA PHE A 180 -5.01 11.29 7.77
C PHE A 180 -4.80 10.59 9.11
N PHE A 181 -4.32 11.33 10.10
CA PHE A 181 -4.02 10.83 11.43
C PHE A 181 -4.97 11.39 12.49
N ASP A 182 -5.11 10.66 13.59
CA ASP A 182 -5.87 11.08 14.75
C ASP A 182 -5.02 12.00 15.64
N GLY A 183 -5.37 13.29 15.64
CA GLY A 183 -4.71 14.32 16.42
C GLY A 183 -3.21 14.44 16.11
N ASP A 184 -2.39 14.27 17.14
CA ASP A 184 -0.93 14.29 17.11
C ASP A 184 -0.32 12.87 17.13
N THR A 185 -1.12 11.83 16.91
CA THR A 185 -0.70 10.42 16.96
C THR A 185 -0.42 9.86 15.56
N ALA A 186 0.39 8.80 15.47
CA ALA A 186 0.58 8.04 14.23
C ALA A 186 -0.57 7.07 13.90
N SER A 187 -1.66 7.07 14.68
CA SER A 187 -2.85 6.27 14.41
C SER A 187 -3.67 6.89 13.28
N PHE A 188 -4.18 6.08 12.36
CA PHE A 188 -5.06 6.56 11.30
C PHE A 188 -6.37 7.12 11.89
N ASN A 189 -6.84 8.21 11.29
CA ASN A 189 -8.17 8.73 11.56
C ASN A 189 -9.22 7.71 11.07
N LEU A 190 -10.11 7.26 11.96
CA LEU A 190 -11.14 6.26 11.63
C LEU A 190 -12.17 6.74 10.61
N GLN A 191 -12.27 8.05 10.36
CA GLN A 191 -13.09 8.59 9.26
C GLN A 191 -12.43 8.38 7.89
N MET A 192 -11.11 8.20 7.84
CA MET A 192 -10.39 7.83 6.61
C MET A 192 -10.56 6.34 6.34
N LEU A 193 -10.40 5.53 7.38
CA LEU A 193 -10.16 4.11 7.27
C LEU A 193 -10.84 3.36 8.42
N ALA A 194 -11.82 2.54 8.07
CA ALA A 194 -12.55 1.70 9.01
C ALA A 194 -11.81 0.37 9.29
N PRO A 195 -12.13 -0.32 10.41
CA PRO A 195 -11.56 -1.63 10.70
C PRO A 195 -11.73 -2.62 9.54
N GLY A 196 -10.64 -3.29 9.17
CA GLY A 196 -10.59 -4.27 8.10
C GLY A 196 -10.31 -3.70 6.70
N GLU A 197 -10.44 -2.39 6.49
CA GLU A 197 -10.30 -1.81 5.14
C GLU A 197 -8.87 -1.84 4.59
N LEU A 198 -7.84 -1.95 5.44
CA LEU A 198 -6.47 -2.16 4.99
C LEU A 198 -6.22 -3.58 4.47
N THR A 199 -7.08 -4.54 4.76
CA THR A 199 -6.85 -5.95 4.39
C THR A 199 -7.99 -6.54 3.56
N GLN A 200 -9.12 -5.84 3.42
CA GLN A 200 -10.31 -6.35 2.73
C GLN A 200 -10.09 -6.65 1.24
N GLY A 201 -9.15 -5.96 0.60
CA GLY A 201 -8.80 -6.15 -0.80
C GLY A 201 -7.72 -7.22 -1.04
N LEU A 202 -7.19 -7.82 0.03
CA LEU A 202 -6.18 -8.87 -0.04
C LEU A 202 -6.83 -10.24 -0.25
N CYS A 203 -6.06 -11.20 -0.76
CA CYS A 203 -6.57 -12.56 -0.93
C CYS A 203 -6.87 -13.20 0.43
N ALA A 204 -7.99 -13.92 0.47
CA ALA A 204 -8.36 -14.78 1.59
C ALA A 204 -8.50 -16.23 1.07
N PRO A 205 -7.61 -17.16 1.48
CA PRO A 205 -6.49 -16.98 2.40
C PRO A 205 -5.28 -16.27 1.75
N TRP A 206 -4.46 -15.59 2.57
CA TRP A 206 -3.35 -14.74 2.12
C TRP A 206 -2.22 -15.51 1.41
N GLN A 207 -2.12 -16.82 1.64
CA GLN A 207 -1.13 -17.68 0.97
C GLN A 207 -1.28 -17.66 -0.55
N ASN A 208 -2.46 -17.31 -1.08
CA ASN A 208 -2.65 -17.10 -2.51
C ASN A 208 -1.81 -15.93 -3.01
N ASP A 209 -1.83 -14.78 -2.34
CA ASP A 209 -1.01 -13.63 -2.72
C ASP A 209 0.49 -13.97 -2.65
N TYR A 210 0.89 -14.74 -1.63
CA TYR A 210 2.28 -15.22 -1.48
C TYR A 210 2.73 -16.17 -2.58
N ARG A 211 1.82 -16.92 -3.22
CA ARG A 211 2.16 -17.86 -4.29
C ARG A 211 2.00 -17.26 -5.68
N GLU A 212 0.96 -16.46 -5.89
CA GLU A 212 0.52 -16.00 -7.21
C GLU A 212 1.23 -14.76 -7.69
N CYS A 213 1.62 -13.90 -6.75
CA CYS A 213 2.08 -12.61 -7.16
C CYS A 213 3.44 -12.77 -7.87
N ALA A 214 3.39 -12.63 -9.20
CA ALA A 214 4.54 -12.79 -10.10
C ALA A 214 5.52 -11.62 -10.01
N CYS A 215 5.16 -10.64 -9.19
CA CYS A 215 5.89 -9.42 -9.00
C CYS A 215 6.96 -9.61 -7.92
N TYR A 216 8.22 -9.43 -8.31
CA TYR A 216 9.40 -9.51 -7.44
C TYR A 216 9.57 -8.29 -6.50
N TYR A 217 8.46 -7.61 -6.17
CA TYR A 217 8.49 -6.27 -5.57
C TYR A 217 8.55 -6.27 -4.03
N TRP A 218 8.44 -7.42 -3.36
CA TRP A 218 8.43 -7.48 -1.89
C TRP A 218 9.64 -8.21 -1.31
N ALA A 219 10.84 -7.95 -1.84
CA ALA A 219 12.06 -8.61 -1.38
C ALA A 219 12.30 -8.51 0.15
N ALA A 220 11.73 -7.50 0.80
CA ALA A 220 11.81 -7.25 2.23
C ALA A 220 10.94 -8.18 3.10
N SER A 221 9.81 -8.69 2.58
CA SER A 221 8.81 -9.45 3.33
C SER A 221 8.44 -10.79 2.69
N ARG A 222 8.59 -10.90 1.36
CA ARG A 222 8.48 -12.12 0.55
C ARG A 222 9.62 -12.15 -0.47
N PRO A 223 10.84 -12.51 -0.05
CA PRO A 223 11.99 -12.56 -0.95
C PRO A 223 11.81 -13.67 -1.99
N ASP A 224 12.15 -13.39 -3.24
CA ASP A 224 12.18 -14.42 -4.28
C ASP A 224 13.56 -15.09 -4.36
N PHE A 225 14.64 -14.30 -4.22
CA PHE A 225 16.02 -14.75 -4.33
C PHE A 225 16.75 -14.62 -3.00
N VAL A 226 17.21 -15.74 -2.44
CA VAL A 226 17.82 -15.85 -1.10
C VAL A 226 19.14 -16.61 -1.17
N ASN A 227 19.91 -16.58 -0.08
CA ASN A 227 21.22 -17.24 0.03
C ASN A 227 22.22 -16.79 -1.04
N VAL A 228 22.14 -15.53 -1.46
CA VAL A 228 22.87 -15.01 -2.61
C VAL A 228 24.38 -14.95 -2.33
N GLU A 229 25.17 -15.52 -3.23
CA GLU A 229 26.63 -15.50 -3.23
C GLU A 229 27.17 -15.01 -4.59
N PRO A 230 28.25 -14.20 -4.62
CA PRO A 230 28.91 -13.83 -5.86
C PRO A 230 29.58 -15.04 -6.52
N GLY A 231 29.29 -15.27 -7.78
CA GLY A 231 29.94 -16.28 -8.62
C GLY A 231 31.25 -15.79 -9.21
N THR A 232 32.16 -16.73 -9.48
CA THR A 232 33.41 -16.47 -10.20
C THR A 232 33.20 -16.10 -11.67
N ASP A 233 32.00 -16.35 -12.20
CA ASP A 233 31.52 -15.95 -13.52
C ASP A 233 30.98 -14.51 -13.58
N GLY A 234 31.02 -13.80 -12.45
CA GLY A 234 30.47 -12.44 -12.33
C GLY A 234 28.94 -12.41 -12.20
N LEU A 235 28.28 -13.57 -12.07
CA LEU A 235 26.85 -13.68 -11.82
C LEU A 235 26.58 -13.90 -10.32
N ALA A 236 25.36 -13.63 -9.88
CA ALA A 236 24.90 -13.97 -8.54
C ALA A 236 24.27 -15.37 -8.55
N HIS A 237 24.68 -16.23 -7.62
CA HIS A 237 24.09 -17.56 -7.41
C HIS A 237 23.30 -17.57 -6.10
N GLY A 238 22.25 -18.37 -6.02
CA GLY A 238 21.38 -18.42 -4.84
C GLY A 238 20.15 -19.27 -5.10
N ASP A 239 19.23 -19.27 -4.14
CA ASP A 239 18.04 -20.11 -4.17
C ASP A 239 16.77 -19.30 -4.44
N MET A 240 15.78 -19.95 -5.05
CA MET A 240 14.40 -19.46 -5.01
C MET A 240 13.83 -19.74 -3.60
N TRP A 241 13.30 -18.73 -2.92
CA TRP A 241 12.82 -18.86 -1.53
C TRP A 241 11.71 -19.92 -1.38
N LEU A 242 10.83 -20.02 -2.37
CA LEU A 242 9.76 -21.01 -2.43
C LEU A 242 10.22 -22.43 -2.78
N SER A 243 11.52 -22.67 -3.00
CA SER A 243 12.02 -24.02 -3.24
C SER A 243 11.84 -24.90 -2.00
N LYS A 244 11.51 -26.19 -2.20
CA LYS A 244 11.44 -27.18 -1.12
C LYS A 244 12.82 -27.57 -0.58
N ARG A 245 13.88 -27.33 -1.36
CA ARG A 245 15.28 -27.62 -1.02
C ARG A 245 16.17 -26.47 -1.47
N ARG A 246 17.24 -26.23 -0.71
CA ARG A 246 18.30 -25.28 -1.07
C ARG A 246 19.38 -26.04 -1.83
N THR A 247 19.70 -25.60 -3.04
CA THR A 247 20.69 -26.22 -3.92
C THR A 247 21.74 -25.21 -4.40
N GLY A 248 21.60 -23.93 -4.05
CA GLY A 248 22.43 -22.85 -4.58
C GLY A 248 22.13 -22.52 -6.05
N THR A 249 21.02 -23.03 -6.60
CA THR A 249 20.62 -22.77 -7.99
C THR A 249 19.18 -22.29 -8.03
N TYR A 250 18.97 -21.14 -8.64
CA TYR A 250 17.64 -20.54 -8.76
C TYR A 250 16.74 -21.41 -9.64
N VAL A 251 15.53 -21.67 -9.16
CA VAL A 251 14.49 -22.40 -9.89
C VAL A 251 13.46 -21.39 -10.38
N PRO A 252 13.33 -21.15 -11.71
CA PRO A 252 12.31 -20.26 -12.23
C PRO A 252 10.91 -20.77 -11.92
N ASP A 253 10.06 -19.90 -11.37
CA ASP A 253 8.70 -20.25 -11.02
C ASP A 253 7.77 -20.16 -12.23
N ASN A 254 7.41 -21.33 -12.76
CA ASN A 254 6.43 -21.49 -13.84
C ASN A 254 5.04 -21.94 -13.31
N ARG A 255 4.83 -21.90 -11.99
CA ARG A 255 3.62 -22.36 -11.27
C ARG A 255 3.32 -23.86 -11.29
N VAL A 256 4.14 -24.67 -11.96
CA VAL A 256 3.94 -26.12 -12.07
C VAL A 256 5.17 -26.95 -11.65
N ASP A 257 6.32 -26.31 -11.42
CA ASP A 257 7.54 -26.98 -10.99
C ASP A 257 7.38 -27.56 -9.58
N SER A 258 7.42 -28.89 -9.48
CA SER A 258 7.20 -29.62 -8.22
C SER A 258 8.31 -29.43 -7.19
N ARG A 259 9.43 -28.80 -7.57
CA ARG A 259 10.50 -28.39 -6.65
C ARG A 259 10.11 -27.19 -5.80
N LEU A 260 9.05 -26.46 -6.16
CA LEU A 260 8.55 -25.29 -5.44
C LEU A 260 7.32 -25.65 -4.60
N TRP A 261 7.11 -24.93 -3.50
CA TRP A 261 5.89 -25.04 -2.69
C TRP A 261 4.63 -24.68 -3.51
N SER A 262 3.62 -25.54 -3.41
CA SER A 262 2.30 -25.33 -4.03
C SER A 262 1.33 -24.66 -3.05
N TYR A 263 0.13 -24.26 -3.52
CA TYR A 263 -0.94 -23.78 -2.63
C TYR A 263 -1.30 -24.80 -1.56
N ASP A 264 -1.46 -26.06 -1.97
CA ASP A 264 -1.86 -27.12 -1.06
C ASP A 264 -0.82 -27.36 0.02
N ASP A 265 0.47 -27.16 -0.30
CA ASP A 265 1.54 -27.22 0.70
C ASP A 265 1.41 -26.04 1.68
N LEU A 266 1.35 -24.79 1.16
CA LEU A 266 1.28 -23.58 1.99
C LEU A 266 0.00 -23.50 2.84
N PHE A 267 -1.12 -24.01 2.35
CA PHE A 267 -2.37 -24.04 3.14
C PHE A 267 -2.28 -25.00 4.33
N LYS A 268 -1.47 -26.06 4.22
CA LYS A 268 -1.32 -27.06 5.28
C LYS A 268 -0.24 -26.68 6.29
N SER A 269 0.89 -26.17 5.82
CA SER A 269 2.12 -26.12 6.62
C SER A 269 3.02 -24.91 6.32
N TRP A 270 2.48 -23.77 5.87
CA TRP A 270 3.31 -22.59 5.55
C TRP A 270 4.30 -22.18 6.65
N GLN A 271 3.95 -22.36 7.93
CA GLN A 271 4.82 -22.02 9.06
C GLN A 271 6.07 -22.90 9.16
N GLU A 272 5.98 -24.13 8.66
CA GLU A 272 7.06 -25.10 8.62
C GLU A 272 7.86 -24.96 7.31
N ASP A 273 7.16 -24.65 6.22
CA ASP A 273 7.69 -24.64 4.86
C ASP A 273 8.43 -23.34 4.49
N LEU A 274 7.94 -22.20 4.98
CA LEU A 274 8.54 -20.88 4.73
C LEU A 274 9.48 -20.49 5.87
N ARG A 275 10.73 -20.19 5.51
CA ARG A 275 11.77 -19.86 6.48
C ARG A 275 12.02 -18.36 6.55
N PHE A 276 12.25 -17.84 7.75
CA PHE A 276 12.65 -16.45 7.95
C PHE A 276 14.03 -16.19 7.35
N VAL A 277 14.19 -15.02 6.73
CA VAL A 277 15.49 -14.56 6.25
C VAL A 277 16.20 -13.78 7.36
N ILE A 278 17.34 -14.29 7.80
CA ILE A 278 18.21 -13.68 8.79
C ILE A 278 19.55 -13.40 8.10
N ARG A 279 19.96 -12.13 8.07
CA ARG A 279 21.22 -11.69 7.44
C ARG A 279 21.39 -12.15 5.97
N GLY A 280 20.29 -12.24 5.23
CA GLY A 280 20.29 -12.67 3.82
C GLY A 280 20.31 -14.19 3.60
N LYS A 281 20.28 -14.98 4.68
CA LYS A 281 20.17 -16.43 4.65
C LYS A 281 18.83 -16.89 5.20
N ASP A 282 18.23 -17.90 4.58
CA ASP A 282 16.93 -18.45 4.99
C ASP A 282 17.03 -19.87 5.57
N ALA A 283 18.24 -20.35 5.78
CA ALA A 283 18.55 -21.58 6.50
C ALA A 283 19.57 -21.26 7.59
N ASP A 284 19.57 -22.06 8.66
CA ASP A 284 20.54 -21.90 9.75
C ASP A 284 21.97 -21.94 9.20
N GLU A 285 22.81 -21.03 9.71
CA GLU A 285 24.26 -21.14 9.58
C GLU A 285 24.66 -22.43 10.31
N THR A 286 24.96 -23.49 9.56
CA THR A 286 25.63 -24.69 10.10
C THR A 286 27.07 -24.39 10.46
#